data_AF-A0A378F687-F1
#
_entry.id   AF-A0A378F687-F1
#
_cell.length_a   1.000
_cell.length_b   1.000
_cell.length_c   1.000
_cell.angle_alpha   90.00
_cell.angle_beta   90.00
_cell.angle_gamma   90.00
#
_symmetry.space_group_name_H-M   'P 1'
#
loop_
_entity.id
_entity.type
_entity.pdbx_description
1 polymer ?
#
loop_
_entity_poly.entity_id
_entity_poly.type
_entity_poly.pdbx_seq_one_letter_code
_entity_poly.pdbx_strand_id
1 'polypeptide(L)'
;MFDAVQFQVISLASSDAMLPDSQKGFAPTIRGIARTNAQVTVRQNGYVLYQTYITPGAFVIDDLYPTASSGNLEVAVKESDGEIRRFTQPYASVTSMQREGSLKYNLVAGRYHSDDASQRPLMMQLSLMRGFAHNLTLFGGLQSAAQYHNLSLGAGQGLGEAGALSLQLLNARDRHQQDPIDGRAWQLQYSKGFDRLGTQLTFTGWRYSHQRYATLSEAFFQPG
;
A
#
# COMPACT_ATOMS: atom_id res chain seq x y z
N MET A 1 -9.09 0.92 -1.22
CA MET A 1 -9.47 -0.52 -1.21
C MET A 1 -10.96 -0.67 -1.42
N PHE A 2 -11.78 0.06 -0.66
CA PHE A 2 -13.20 0.30 -0.96
C PHE A 2 -13.41 1.80 -1.23
N ASP A 3 -14.51 2.17 -1.86
CA ASP A 3 -14.85 3.57 -2.10
C ASP A 3 -15.23 4.30 -0.81
N ALA A 4 -15.01 5.61 -0.81
CA ALA A 4 -15.35 6.48 0.29
C ALA A 4 -16.87 6.76 0.28
N VAL A 5 -17.51 6.58 1.42
CA VAL A 5 -18.94 6.79 1.59
C VAL A 5 -19.17 7.51 2.92
N GLN A 6 -20.23 8.31 3.03
CA GLN A 6 -20.54 9.06 4.24
C GLN A 6 -21.29 8.15 5.22
N PHE A 7 -20.86 8.14 6.48
CA PHE A 7 -21.40 7.20 7.46
C PHE A 7 -21.56 7.81 8.85
N GLN A 8 -22.54 7.30 9.60
CA GLN A 8 -22.58 7.41 11.06
C GLN A 8 -22.04 6.10 11.64
N VAL A 9 -20.76 6.10 12.00
CA VAL A 9 -20.00 4.90 12.34
C VAL A 9 -19.14 5.11 13.57
N ILE A 10 -18.85 4.00 14.23
CA ILE A 10 -17.72 3.85 15.13
C ILE A 10 -16.59 3.21 14.30
N SER A 11 -15.40 3.80 14.32
CA SER A 11 -14.22 3.26 13.65
C SER A 11 -13.08 3.04 14.62
N LEU A 12 -12.37 1.93 14.43
CA LEU A 12 -11.11 1.60 15.07
C LEU A 12 -10.09 1.36 13.96
N ALA A 13 -9.16 2.30 13.81
CA ALA A 13 -8.13 2.24 12.78
C ALA A 13 -6.74 2.34 13.40
N SER A 14 -5.77 1.62 12.82
CA SER A 14 -4.36 1.91 13.02
C SER A 14 -4.07 3.31 12.49
N SER A 15 -3.44 4.16 13.30
CA SER A 15 -3.08 5.51 12.89
C SER A 15 -1.62 5.58 12.47
N ASP A 16 -1.37 5.96 11.23
CA ASP A 16 -0.02 6.26 10.74
C ASP A 16 0.63 7.41 11.52
N ALA A 17 -0.17 8.30 12.12
CA ALA A 17 0.32 9.42 12.92
C ALA A 17 0.96 8.96 14.25
N MET A 18 0.74 7.71 14.67
CA MET A 18 1.39 7.12 15.85
C MET A 18 2.74 6.46 15.51
N LEU A 19 3.09 6.34 14.22
CA LEU A 19 4.42 5.90 13.80
C LEU A 19 5.39 7.10 13.76
N PRO A 20 6.68 6.90 14.08
CA PRO A 20 7.72 7.89 13.79
C PRO A 20 7.64 8.33 12.32
N ASP A 21 7.94 9.59 12.03
CA ASP A 21 7.81 10.13 10.67
C ASP A 21 8.64 9.36 9.64
N SER A 22 9.77 8.78 10.05
CA SER A 22 10.62 7.91 9.24
C SER A 22 10.01 6.56 8.87
N GLN A 23 8.96 6.12 9.59
CA GLN A 23 8.28 4.85 9.38
C GLN A 23 6.92 5.01 8.67
N LYS A 24 6.52 6.24 8.36
CA LYS A 24 5.32 6.51 7.56
C LYS A 24 5.55 6.07 6.13
N GLY A 25 4.48 5.62 5.45
CA GLY A 25 4.54 5.21 4.05
C GLY A 25 5.44 4.00 3.76
N PHE A 26 5.70 3.77 2.47
CA PHE A 26 6.61 2.71 2.02
C PHE A 26 8.00 3.30 1.73
N ALA A 27 9.04 2.73 2.33
CA ALA A 27 10.41 2.81 1.84
C ALA A 27 11.05 1.42 1.95
N PRO A 28 11.96 1.05 1.04
CA PRO A 28 12.53 -0.29 0.99
C PRO A 28 13.53 -0.43 2.14
N THR A 29 13.50 -1.60 2.79
CA THR A 29 14.48 -1.94 3.82
C THR A 29 15.82 -2.27 3.18
N ILE A 30 16.87 -1.52 3.53
CA ILE A 30 18.21 -1.72 3.00
C ILE A 30 18.95 -2.70 3.90
N ARG A 31 19.51 -3.77 3.30
CA ARG A 31 20.29 -4.78 4.00
C ARG A 31 21.70 -4.83 3.45
N GLY A 32 22.69 -4.99 4.31
CA GLY A 32 24.09 -5.06 3.90
C GLY A 32 24.99 -5.66 4.98
N ILE A 33 26.29 -5.74 4.67
CA ILE A 33 27.33 -6.21 5.59
C ILE A 33 28.49 -5.22 5.54
N ALA A 34 28.85 -4.67 6.69
CA ALA A 34 30.04 -3.87 6.92
C ALA A 34 31.18 -4.74 7.47
N ARG A 35 32.39 -4.55 6.97
CA ARG A 35 33.59 -5.28 7.41
C ARG A 35 34.21 -4.67 8.67
N THR A 36 34.08 -3.35 8.80
CA THR A 36 34.66 -2.55 9.88
C THR A 36 33.61 -1.59 10.45
N ASN A 37 34.01 -0.65 11.32
CA ASN A 37 33.15 0.48 11.63
C ASN A 37 32.96 1.29 10.34
N ALA A 38 31.73 1.41 9.88
CA ALA A 38 31.44 1.99 8.58
C ALA A 38 30.45 3.14 8.70
N GLN A 39 30.62 4.13 7.82
CA GLN A 39 29.62 5.16 7.59
C GLN A 39 28.76 4.73 6.41
N VAL A 40 27.44 4.59 6.63
CA VAL A 40 26.49 4.33 5.57
C VAL A 40 25.82 5.63 5.17
N THR A 41 25.90 5.97 3.88
CA THR A 41 25.22 7.12 3.30
C THR A 41 24.27 6.65 2.21
N VAL A 42 22.99 7.02 2.31
CA VAL A 42 21.97 6.76 1.30
C VAL A 42 21.67 8.05 0.56
N ARG A 43 21.74 8.00 -0.77
CA ARG A 43 21.44 9.12 -1.67
C ARG A 43 20.31 8.78 -2.63
N GLN A 44 19.55 9.80 -3.02
CA GLN A 44 18.61 9.72 -4.15
C GLN A 44 18.78 10.98 -4.99
N ASN A 45 18.92 10.83 -6.31
CA ASN A 45 19.14 11.95 -7.23
C ASN A 45 20.29 12.89 -6.79
N GLY A 46 21.34 12.33 -6.20
CA GLY A 46 22.52 13.07 -5.72
C GLY A 46 22.37 13.71 -4.32
N TYR A 47 21.17 13.77 -3.74
CA TYR A 47 20.93 14.32 -2.40
C TYR A 47 21.07 13.24 -1.33
N VAL A 48 21.69 13.56 -0.19
CA VAL A 48 21.82 12.66 0.96
C VAL A 48 20.48 12.61 1.70
N LEU A 49 19.85 11.44 1.71
CA LEU A 49 18.60 11.19 2.42
C LEU A 49 18.83 10.66 3.84
N TYR A 50 19.90 9.91 4.03
CA TYR A 50 20.21 9.26 5.30
C TYR A 50 21.71 9.08 5.46
N GLN A 51 22.22 9.27 6.67
CA GLN A 51 23.61 9.04 6.99
C GLN A 51 23.76 8.57 8.44
N THR A 52 24.37 7.41 8.65
CA THR A 52 24.61 6.86 9.99
C THR A 52 25.96 6.14 10.07
N TYR A 53 26.42 5.88 11.30
CA TYR A 53 27.58 5.04 11.57
C TYR A 53 27.11 3.70 12.13
N ILE A 54 27.67 2.61 11.61
CA ILE A 54 27.36 1.25 12.02
C ILE A 54 28.63 0.52 12.46
N THR A 55 28.44 -0.49 13.30
CA THR A 55 29.48 -1.41 13.74
C THR A 55 29.73 -2.51 12.69
N PRO A 56 30.86 -3.23 12.76
CA PRO A 56 31.14 -4.34 11.87
C PRO A 56 30.06 -5.43 11.97
N GLY A 57 29.61 -5.93 10.84
CA GLY A 57 28.61 -6.99 10.76
C GLY A 57 27.46 -6.70 9.80
N ALA A 58 26.44 -7.56 9.84
CA ALA A 58 25.22 -7.36 9.08
C ALA A 58 24.42 -6.19 9.66
N PHE A 59 23.89 -5.33 8.79
CA PHE A 59 23.07 -4.20 9.18
C PHE A 59 21.78 -4.13 8.37
N VAL A 60 20.78 -3.48 8.97
CA VAL A 60 19.47 -3.22 8.38
C VAL A 60 19.13 -1.75 8.61
N ILE A 61 18.72 -1.06 7.56
CA ILE A 61 18.19 0.31 7.61
C ILE A 61 16.71 0.23 7.24
N ASP A 62 15.85 0.44 8.22
CA ASP A 62 14.39 0.38 8.12
C ASP A 62 13.72 1.70 8.53
N ASP A 63 14.50 2.77 8.74
CA ASP A 63 14.09 4.11 9.19
C ASP A 63 14.32 5.19 8.11
N LEU A 64 14.40 4.80 6.85
CA LEU A 64 14.42 5.75 5.72
C LEU A 64 13.09 6.48 5.58
N TYR A 65 13.14 7.81 5.56
CA TYR A 65 11.98 8.64 5.26
C TYR A 65 11.42 8.31 3.86
N PRO A 66 10.08 8.15 3.73
CA PRO A 66 9.46 7.93 2.43
C PRO A 66 9.66 9.17 1.55
N THR A 67 10.19 8.99 0.35
CA THR A 67 10.21 10.07 -0.66
C THR A 67 9.03 9.89 -1.61
N ALA A 68 8.42 11.01 -2.00
CA ALA A 68 7.26 11.03 -2.91
C ALA A 68 7.63 10.59 -4.34
N SER A 69 8.91 10.64 -4.70
CA SER A 69 9.43 10.25 -6.00
C SER A 69 9.99 8.83 -5.98
N SER A 70 9.49 7.98 -6.88
CA SER A 70 10.14 6.71 -7.24
C SER A 70 11.50 6.99 -7.89
N GLY A 71 12.50 6.14 -7.62
CA GLY A 71 13.84 6.27 -8.21
C GLY A 71 14.92 5.64 -7.34
N ASN A 72 15.96 5.07 -7.92
CA ASN A 72 16.90 4.22 -7.19
C ASN A 72 17.64 4.98 -6.08
N LEU A 73 17.88 4.28 -4.97
CA LEU A 73 18.69 4.74 -3.86
C LEU A 73 20.13 4.27 -4.06
N GLU A 74 21.08 5.20 -4.09
CA GLU A 74 22.50 4.89 -4.07
C GLU A 74 22.97 4.75 -2.63
N VAL A 75 23.44 3.55 -2.27
CA VAL A 75 23.96 3.26 -0.94
C VAL A 75 25.48 3.19 -1.03
N ALA A 76 26.15 4.04 -0.24
CA ALA A 76 27.60 4.02 -0.08
C ALA A 76 27.95 3.62 1.34
N VAL A 77 28.75 2.57 1.48
CA VAL A 77 29.31 2.09 2.75
C VAL A 77 30.79 2.44 2.75
N LYS A 78 31.18 3.43 3.54
CA LYS A 78 32.58 3.85 3.73
C LYS A 78 33.14 3.19 4.97
N GLU A 79 34.05 2.25 4.77
CA GLU A 79 34.73 1.49 5.82
C GLU A 79 35.82 2.34 6.52
N SER A 80 36.29 1.88 7.67
CA SER A 80 37.31 2.55 8.49
C SER A 80 38.65 2.72 7.77
N ASP A 81 38.98 1.81 6.87
CA ASP A 81 40.18 1.80 6.04
C ASP A 81 40.09 2.74 4.82
N GLY A 82 38.93 3.39 4.63
CA GLY A 82 38.66 4.28 3.50
C GLY A 82 38.10 3.57 2.27
N GLU A 83 37.94 2.24 2.26
CA GLU A 83 37.26 1.52 1.19
C GLU A 83 35.80 2.00 1.11
N ILE A 84 35.32 2.34 -0.09
CA ILE A 84 33.92 2.73 -0.31
C ILE A 84 33.26 1.70 -1.21
N ARG A 85 32.31 0.97 -0.65
CA ARG A 85 31.47 0.03 -1.41
C ARG A 85 30.16 0.71 -1.77
N ARG A 86 29.79 0.68 -3.05
CA ARG A 86 28.56 1.26 -3.56
C ARG A 86 27.66 0.20 -4.12
N PHE A 87 26.37 0.28 -3.81
CA PHE A 87 25.34 -0.52 -4.45
C PHE A 87 24.05 0.27 -4.59
N THR A 88 23.23 -0.14 -5.54
CA THR A 88 21.97 0.54 -5.85
C THR A 88 20.82 -0.29 -5.31
N GLN A 89 19.97 0.33 -4.48
CA GLN A 89 18.72 -0.25 -4.00
C GLN A 89 17.57 0.36 -4.81
N PRO A 90 16.88 -0.42 -5.65
CA PRO A 90 15.76 0.12 -6.40
C PRO A 90 14.59 0.52 -5.50
N TYR A 91 13.95 1.64 -5.84
CA TYR A 91 12.78 2.15 -5.12
C TYR A 91 11.65 2.49 -6.09
N ALA A 92 10.58 1.71 -5.97
CA ALA A 92 9.30 1.97 -6.60
C ALA A 92 8.21 1.59 -5.60
N SER A 93 7.13 2.38 -5.55
CA SER A 93 6.02 2.16 -4.64
C SER A 93 4.69 2.24 -5.38
N VAL A 94 3.71 1.44 -4.95
CA VAL A 94 2.31 1.62 -5.32
C VAL A 94 1.51 1.86 -4.05
N THR A 95 0.37 2.54 -4.15
CA THR A 95 -0.42 3.05 -3.01
C THR A 95 -0.83 1.96 -2.01
N SER A 96 -0.86 0.70 -2.44
CA SER A 96 -1.19 -0.46 -1.61
C SER A 96 -0.01 -1.06 -0.84
N MET A 97 1.23 -0.68 -1.13
CA MET A 97 2.42 -1.26 -0.48
C MET A 97 2.61 -0.76 0.95
N GLN A 98 3.04 -1.67 1.82
CA GLN A 98 3.39 -1.42 3.21
C GLN A 98 4.86 -1.78 3.43
N ARG A 99 5.53 -1.02 4.31
CA ARG A 99 6.88 -1.36 4.75
C ARG A 99 6.87 -2.73 5.44
N GLU A 100 7.98 -3.46 5.31
CA GLU A 100 8.17 -4.73 5.99
C GLU A 100 7.93 -4.59 7.50
N GLY A 101 7.13 -5.50 8.08
CA GLY A 101 6.77 -5.49 9.49
C GLY A 101 5.56 -4.62 9.83
N SER A 102 5.19 -3.64 8.99
CA SER A 102 4.04 -2.78 9.21
C SER A 102 2.72 -3.55 9.07
N LEU A 103 1.80 -3.30 10.00
CA LEU A 103 0.42 -3.78 9.98
C LEU A 103 -0.50 -2.57 10.03
N LYS A 104 -1.32 -2.40 8.99
CA LYS A 104 -2.44 -1.47 8.98
C LYS A 104 -3.74 -2.24 9.10
N TYR A 105 -4.63 -1.76 9.94
CA TYR A 105 -5.97 -2.30 10.09
C TYR A 105 -6.98 -1.18 10.25
N ASN A 106 -8.18 -1.37 9.74
CA ASN A 106 -9.29 -0.46 9.95
C ASN A 106 -10.57 -1.28 10.04
N LEU A 107 -11.25 -1.17 11.17
CA LEU A 107 -12.54 -1.76 11.47
C LEU A 107 -13.55 -0.63 11.63
N VAL A 108 -14.62 -0.68 10.85
CA VAL A 108 -15.71 0.30 10.86
C VAL A 108 -17.01 -0.46 11.07
N ALA A 109 -17.84 -0.01 12.00
CA ALA A 109 -19.18 -0.55 12.21
C ALA A 109 -20.16 0.60 12.47
N GLY A 110 -21.33 0.54 11.87
CA GLY A 110 -22.32 1.60 12.05
C GLY A 110 -23.50 1.46 11.11
N ARG A 111 -24.13 2.59 10.79
CA ARG A 111 -25.25 2.62 9.86
C ARG A 111 -24.87 3.42 8.62
N TYR A 112 -25.26 2.90 7.47
CA TYR A 112 -25.16 3.66 6.22
C TYR A 112 -26.01 4.93 6.34
N HIS A 113 -25.43 6.07 5.97
CA HIS A 113 -26.15 7.34 5.97
C HIS A 113 -26.85 7.48 4.61
N SER A 114 -28.17 7.28 4.61
CA SER A 114 -29.07 7.59 3.49
C SER A 114 -30.06 8.66 3.93
N ASP A 115 -30.42 9.55 3.01
CA ASP A 115 -31.44 10.59 3.19
C ASP A 115 -32.81 9.96 3.47
N ASP A 116 -33.04 8.72 3.03
CA ASP A 116 -34.21 7.93 3.39
C ASP A 116 -33.97 7.17 4.70
N ALA A 117 -34.72 7.50 5.75
CA ALA A 117 -34.63 6.86 7.07
C ALA A 117 -34.95 5.35 7.03
N SER A 118 -35.65 4.87 6.01
CA SER A 118 -36.01 3.46 5.82
C SER A 118 -34.87 2.59 5.27
N GLN A 119 -33.81 3.19 4.69
CA GLN A 119 -32.69 2.50 4.06
C GLN A 119 -31.35 2.77 4.79
N ARG A 120 -31.34 2.61 6.12
CA ARG A 120 -30.13 2.74 6.96
C ARG A 120 -29.65 1.39 7.47
N PRO A 121 -29.18 0.48 6.60
CA PRO A 121 -28.72 -0.82 7.03
C PRO A 121 -27.51 -0.70 7.96
N LEU A 122 -27.43 -1.63 8.90
CA LEU A 122 -26.20 -1.87 9.64
C LEU A 122 -25.12 -2.32 8.66
N MET A 123 -23.97 -1.68 8.77
CA MET A 123 -22.80 -1.97 7.97
C MET A 123 -21.60 -2.27 8.86
N MET A 124 -20.73 -3.14 8.34
CA MET A 124 -19.44 -3.43 8.92
C MET A 124 -18.41 -3.53 7.79
N GLN A 125 -17.25 -2.94 8.02
CA GLN A 125 -16.12 -3.01 7.11
C GLN A 125 -14.85 -3.33 7.91
N LEU A 126 -14.09 -4.30 7.46
CA LEU A 126 -12.77 -4.61 7.98
C LEU A 126 -11.78 -4.59 6.83
N SER A 127 -10.66 -3.91 7.01
CA SER A 127 -9.54 -3.92 6.08
C SER A 127 -8.24 -4.15 6.83
N LEU A 128 -7.36 -4.96 6.26
CA LEU A 128 -6.09 -5.39 6.82
C LEU A 128 -5.02 -5.31 5.72
N MET A 129 -3.86 -4.75 6.04
CA MET A 129 -2.69 -4.70 5.15
C MET A 129 -1.43 -5.01 5.96
N ARG A 130 -0.60 -5.93 5.47
CA ARG A 130 0.62 -6.36 6.15
C ARG A 130 1.79 -6.35 5.16
N GLY A 131 2.86 -5.67 5.53
CA GLY A 131 4.14 -5.75 4.81
C GLY A 131 4.98 -6.92 5.33
N PHE A 132 5.51 -7.71 4.42
CA PHE A 132 6.37 -8.87 4.63
C PHE A 132 7.77 -8.62 4.04
N ALA A 133 8.68 -9.55 4.30
CA ALA A 133 10.02 -9.55 3.73
C ALA A 133 10.00 -9.50 2.19
N HIS A 134 11.11 -9.01 1.62
CA HIS A 134 11.30 -8.87 0.18
C HIS A 134 10.31 -7.91 -0.51
N ASN A 135 9.86 -6.86 0.19
CA ASN A 135 8.90 -5.87 -0.35
C ASN A 135 7.57 -6.47 -0.82
N LEU A 136 7.15 -7.59 -0.22
CA LEU A 136 5.82 -8.17 -0.42
C LEU A 136 4.83 -7.50 0.54
N THR A 137 3.66 -7.12 0.04
CA THR A 137 2.55 -6.65 0.86
C THR A 137 1.31 -7.46 0.53
N LEU A 138 0.66 -8.03 1.55
CA LEU A 138 -0.65 -8.64 1.38
C LEU A 138 -1.69 -7.73 2.01
N PHE A 139 -2.82 -7.58 1.34
CA PHE A 139 -3.92 -6.79 1.85
C PHE A 139 -5.25 -7.42 1.48
N GLY A 140 -6.27 -7.10 2.25
CA GLY A 140 -7.61 -7.56 2.00
C GLY A 140 -8.60 -6.93 2.94
N GLY A 141 -9.86 -7.15 2.66
CA GLY A 141 -10.92 -6.72 3.54
C GLY A 141 -12.26 -7.24 3.10
N LEU A 142 -13.21 -7.03 3.98
CA LEU A 142 -14.60 -7.41 3.82
C LEU A 142 -15.45 -6.19 4.15
N GLN A 143 -16.51 -6.02 3.38
CA GLN A 143 -17.52 -5.00 3.59
C GLN A 143 -18.88 -5.70 3.52
N SER A 144 -19.73 -5.46 4.50
CA SER A 144 -21.04 -6.08 4.60
C SER A 144 -22.04 -5.03 5.05
N ALA A 145 -23.15 -4.89 4.33
CA ALA A 145 -24.24 -4.00 4.69
C ALA A 145 -25.58 -4.63 4.28
N ALA A 146 -26.40 -5.01 5.26
CA ALA A 146 -27.61 -5.81 5.03
C ALA A 146 -27.39 -7.01 4.08
N GLN A 147 -27.86 -6.91 2.83
CA GLN A 147 -27.80 -7.96 1.80
C GLN A 147 -26.65 -7.78 0.80
N TYR A 148 -25.85 -6.73 0.97
CA TYR A 148 -24.64 -6.46 0.19
C TYR A 148 -23.41 -6.99 0.91
N HIS A 149 -22.58 -7.76 0.20
CA HIS A 149 -21.31 -8.28 0.69
C HIS A 149 -20.23 -8.08 -0.37
N ASN A 150 -19.13 -7.45 0.00
CA ASN A 150 -17.96 -7.28 -0.86
C ASN A 150 -16.71 -7.82 -0.16
N LEU A 151 -16.00 -8.70 -0.86
CA LEU A 151 -14.73 -9.26 -0.43
C LEU A 151 -13.63 -8.73 -1.34
N SER A 152 -12.58 -8.18 -0.74
CA SER A 152 -11.38 -7.79 -1.46
C SER A 152 -10.14 -8.51 -0.96
N LEU A 153 -9.31 -8.96 -1.89
CA LEU A 153 -8.02 -9.60 -1.62
C LEU A 153 -7.00 -9.04 -2.61
N GLY A 154 -5.79 -8.77 -2.17
CA GLY A 154 -4.76 -8.24 -3.03
C GLY A 154 -3.35 -8.44 -2.50
N ALA A 155 -2.40 -8.30 -3.42
CA ALA A 155 -0.99 -8.39 -3.13
C ALA A 155 -0.23 -7.32 -3.92
N GLY A 156 0.77 -6.73 -3.29
CA GLY A 156 1.74 -5.81 -3.89
C GLY A 156 3.15 -6.37 -3.74
N GLN A 157 3.97 -6.21 -4.77
CA GLN A 157 5.36 -6.69 -4.79
C GLN A 157 6.25 -5.60 -5.37
N GLY A 158 7.30 -5.25 -4.62
CA GLY A 158 8.43 -4.49 -5.16
C GLY A 158 9.34 -5.41 -5.98
N LEU A 159 9.46 -5.17 -7.28
CA LEU A 159 10.23 -5.98 -8.24
C LEU A 159 11.65 -5.44 -8.47
N GLY A 160 12.15 -4.56 -7.61
CA GLY A 160 13.46 -3.95 -7.77
C GLY A 160 13.52 -3.04 -9.00
N GLU A 161 14.48 -3.26 -9.90
CA GLU A 161 14.68 -2.46 -11.12
C GLU A 161 13.49 -2.53 -12.10
N ALA A 162 12.67 -3.57 -11.99
CA ALA A 162 11.46 -3.71 -12.78
C ALA A 162 10.30 -2.85 -12.24
N GLY A 163 10.44 -2.18 -11.10
CA GLY A 163 9.41 -1.31 -10.51
C GLY A 163 8.63 -2.00 -9.39
N ALA A 164 7.36 -1.65 -9.24
CA ALA A 164 6.43 -2.22 -8.27
C ALA A 164 5.11 -2.59 -8.97
N LEU A 165 4.52 -3.71 -8.57
CA LEU A 165 3.26 -4.22 -9.12
C LEU A 165 2.30 -4.54 -7.97
N SER A 166 1.02 -4.19 -8.10
CA SER A 166 -0.02 -4.73 -7.23
C SER A 166 -1.22 -5.21 -8.02
N LEU A 167 -1.81 -6.30 -7.55
CA LEU A 167 -3.05 -6.87 -8.05
C LEU A 167 -4.07 -6.92 -6.92
N GLN A 168 -5.28 -6.44 -7.17
CA GLN A 168 -6.40 -6.51 -6.25
C GLN A 168 -7.59 -7.17 -6.94
N LEU A 169 -8.25 -8.04 -6.19
CA LEU A 169 -9.48 -8.72 -6.49
C LEU A 169 -10.60 -8.12 -5.66
N LEU A 170 -11.75 -7.92 -6.28
CA LEU A 170 -12.98 -7.53 -5.62
C LEU A 170 -14.10 -8.45 -6.10
N ASN A 171 -14.86 -8.96 -5.15
CA ASN A 171 -16.02 -9.80 -5.40
C ASN A 171 -17.19 -9.24 -4.59
N ALA A 172 -18.12 -8.58 -5.29
CA ALA A 172 -19.30 -7.97 -4.73
C ALA A 172 -20.53 -8.81 -5.05
N ARG A 173 -21.34 -9.06 -4.03
CA ARG A 173 -22.64 -9.72 -4.13
C ARG A 173 -23.70 -8.84 -3.50
N ASP A 174 -24.74 -8.52 -4.25
CA ASP A 174 -25.90 -7.81 -3.77
C ASP A 174 -27.17 -8.62 -4.04
N ARG A 175 -28.01 -8.77 -3.02
CA ARG A 175 -29.32 -9.45 -3.12
C ARG A 175 -30.49 -8.51 -2.82
N HIS A 176 -30.25 -7.21 -2.76
CA HIS A 176 -31.26 -6.21 -2.42
C HIS A 176 -32.23 -5.90 -3.56
N GLN A 177 -31.81 -6.11 -4.82
CA GLN A 177 -32.64 -5.91 -6.01
C GLN A 177 -33.30 -7.22 -6.49
N GLN A 178 -34.36 -7.11 -7.29
CA GLN A 178 -35.07 -8.26 -7.89
C GLN A 178 -34.13 -9.17 -8.71
N ASP A 179 -33.04 -8.61 -9.27
CA ASP A 179 -31.94 -9.34 -9.87
C ASP A 179 -30.70 -9.32 -8.96
N PRO A 180 -30.26 -10.48 -8.43
CA PRO A 180 -29.03 -10.57 -7.65
C PRO A 180 -27.82 -10.16 -8.47
N ILE A 181 -27.03 -9.24 -7.95
CA ILE A 181 -25.78 -8.79 -8.57
C ILE A 181 -24.64 -9.66 -8.05
N ASP A 182 -23.90 -10.35 -8.92
CA ASP A 182 -22.64 -11.05 -8.59
C ASP A 182 -21.53 -10.55 -9.54
N GLY A 183 -20.78 -9.56 -9.05
CA GLY A 183 -19.81 -8.80 -9.83
C GLY A 183 -18.39 -9.03 -9.35
N ARG A 184 -17.48 -9.26 -10.29
CA ARG A 184 -16.03 -9.38 -10.03
C ARG A 184 -15.26 -8.28 -10.73
N ALA A 185 -14.39 -7.62 -9.99
CA ALA A 185 -13.48 -6.61 -10.50
C ALA A 185 -12.04 -6.96 -10.14
N TRP A 186 -11.12 -6.59 -11.03
CA TRP A 186 -9.69 -6.78 -10.86
C TRP A 186 -9.02 -5.42 -11.11
N GLN A 187 -8.15 -5.01 -10.20
CA GLN A 187 -7.35 -3.79 -10.33
C GLN A 187 -5.88 -4.18 -10.41
N LEU A 188 -5.18 -3.66 -11.42
CA LEU A 188 -3.73 -3.80 -11.58
C LEU A 188 -3.09 -2.41 -11.49
N GLN A 189 -2.09 -2.26 -10.64
CA GLN A 189 -1.31 -1.04 -10.52
C GLN A 189 0.17 -1.38 -10.74
N TYR A 190 0.86 -0.56 -11.51
CA TYR A 190 2.28 -0.70 -11.78
C TYR A 190 2.95 0.66 -11.65
N SER A 191 4.11 0.73 -11.01
CA SER A 191 4.91 1.96 -10.94
C SER A 191 6.38 1.66 -11.16
N LYS A 192 7.06 2.51 -11.95
CA LYS A 192 8.49 2.43 -12.20
C LYS A 192 9.11 3.83 -12.33
N GLY A 193 10.20 4.06 -11.60
CA GLY A 193 11.05 5.24 -11.78
C GLY A 193 12.18 4.96 -12.77
N PHE A 194 12.49 5.95 -13.62
CA PHE A 194 13.61 5.96 -14.55
C PHE A 194 14.57 7.10 -14.18
N ASP A 195 15.58 6.81 -13.35
CA ASP A 195 16.48 7.84 -12.82
C ASP A 195 17.25 8.58 -13.91
N ARG A 196 17.73 7.86 -14.94
CA ARG A 196 18.50 8.45 -16.06
C ARG A 196 17.71 9.48 -16.86
N LEU A 197 16.39 9.36 -16.86
CA LEU A 197 15.48 10.23 -17.62
C LEU A 197 14.69 11.18 -16.69
N GLY A 198 14.90 11.11 -15.37
CA GLY A 198 14.09 11.84 -14.38
C GLY A 198 12.58 11.59 -14.52
N THR A 199 12.17 10.43 -15.03
CA THR A 199 10.78 10.14 -15.42
C THR A 199 10.17 9.09 -14.49
N GLN A 200 8.94 9.28 -14.05
CA GLN A 200 8.17 8.28 -13.30
C GLN A 200 6.96 7.82 -14.13
N LEU A 201 6.87 6.51 -14.35
CA LEU A 201 5.73 5.89 -15.01
C LEU A 201 4.86 5.20 -13.96
N THR A 202 3.59 5.62 -13.88
CA THR A 202 2.58 4.98 -13.03
C THR A 202 1.40 4.60 -13.92
N PHE A 203 0.99 3.33 -13.84
CA PHE A 203 -0.12 2.77 -14.59
C PHE A 203 -1.12 2.16 -13.62
N THR A 204 -2.41 2.45 -13.81
CA THR A 204 -3.51 1.82 -13.08
C THR A 204 -4.56 1.36 -14.09
N GLY A 205 -4.82 0.05 -14.11
CA GLY A 205 -5.83 -0.57 -14.96
C GLY A 205 -6.93 -1.21 -14.11
N TRP A 206 -8.16 -1.09 -14.57
CA TRP A 206 -9.33 -1.74 -13.99
C TRP A 206 -9.98 -2.64 -15.04
N ARG A 207 -10.37 -3.85 -14.62
CA ARG A 207 -11.13 -4.76 -15.48
C ARG A 207 -12.30 -5.37 -14.70
N TYR A 208 -13.47 -5.31 -15.30
CA TYR A 208 -14.71 -5.89 -14.78
C TYR A 208 -15.04 -7.17 -15.56
N SER A 209 -15.32 -8.27 -14.85
CA SER A 209 -15.38 -9.60 -15.47
C SER A 209 -16.79 -10.10 -15.79
N HIS A 210 -17.84 -9.67 -15.09
CA HIS A 210 -19.22 -10.19 -15.25
C HIS A 210 -20.27 -9.08 -15.07
N GLN A 211 -21.51 -9.37 -15.45
CA GLN A 211 -22.63 -8.43 -15.46
C GLN A 211 -22.76 -7.69 -14.11
N ARG A 212 -22.52 -6.37 -14.18
CA ARG A 212 -22.67 -5.36 -13.12
C ARG A 212 -21.84 -5.63 -11.85
N TYR A 213 -20.58 -5.19 -11.80
CA TYR A 213 -19.97 -4.88 -10.50
C TYR A 213 -20.60 -3.57 -9.99
N ALA A 214 -21.11 -3.57 -8.76
CA ALA A 214 -21.63 -2.38 -8.10
C ALA A 214 -20.90 -2.16 -6.78
N THR A 215 -20.41 -0.94 -6.61
CA THR A 215 -19.89 -0.42 -5.35
C THR A 215 -21.03 -0.28 -4.33
N LEU A 216 -20.72 -0.20 -3.04
CA LEU A 216 -21.75 -0.03 -2.01
C LEU A 216 -22.56 1.26 -2.23
N SER A 217 -21.91 2.34 -2.67
CA SER A 217 -22.58 3.55 -3.09
C SER A 217 -23.57 3.31 -4.23
N GLU A 218 -23.17 2.59 -5.27
CA GLU A 218 -24.05 2.30 -6.43
C GLU A 218 -25.20 1.36 -6.08
N ALA A 219 -25.00 0.41 -5.16
CA ALA A 219 -26.05 -0.49 -4.68
C ALA A 219 -27.19 0.26 -3.97
N PHE A 220 -26.86 1.31 -3.22
CA PHE A 220 -27.81 2.13 -2.48
C PHE A 220 -28.20 3.45 -3.18
N PHE A 221 -27.66 3.73 -4.37
CA PHE A 221 -28.01 4.91 -5.16
C PHE A 221 -29.08 4.54 -6.21
N GLN A 222 -30.32 5.00 -6.02
CA GLN A 222 -31.35 4.94 -7.06
C GLN A 222 -31.27 6.18 -7.96
N PRO A 223 -31.21 6.05 -9.30
CA PRO A 223 -31.54 7.17 -10.18
C PRO A 223 -33.04 7.47 -10.03
N GLY A 224 -33.36 8.72 -9.70
CA GLY A 224 -34.73 9.24 -9.68
C GLY A 224 -35.33 9.35 -11.08
#